data_AF-A0A383DA21-F1
#
_entry.id   AF-A0A383DA21-F1
#
_cell.length_a   1.000
_cell.length_b   1.000
_cell.length_c   1.000
_cell.angle_alpha   90.00
_cell.angle_beta   90.00
_cell.angle_gamma   90.00
#
_symmetry.space_group_name_H-M   'P 1'
#
loop_
_entity.id
_entity.type
_entity.pdbx_description
1 polymer ?
#
loop_
_entity_poly.entity_id
_entity_poly.type
_entity_poly.pdbx_seq_one_letter_code
_entity_poly.pdbx_strand_id
1 'polypeptide(L)'
;MSNFLMGNYNPLSVEFDKGIGSWLIDMHGERYLDALSGIAVCGLGHSHPSISKVIAEQSANLIHTSNIYRIPLQEKLAEKLVGHSGMDNVFFCNSGAEANEAAIKLARLHAHKQKITNPVILVMHNSFHGRTMATISATGSPKAHQGFEPLLSGFKHIAFNDIEALESSVNTIENIVAIMVEPIQGEGGIVIPNKNYLKTI
;
A
#
# COMPACT_ATOMS: atom_id res chain seq x y z
N MET A 1 8.79 19.18 27.32
CA MET A 1 9.97 18.63 26.62
C MET A 1 9.86 19.01 25.16
N SER A 2 10.95 19.45 24.53
CA SER A 2 10.96 19.69 23.09
C SER A 2 10.83 18.35 22.35
N ASN A 3 9.76 18.18 21.59
CA ASN A 3 9.61 17.03 20.69
C ASN A 3 10.44 17.30 19.43
N PHE A 4 11.41 16.43 19.14
CA PHE A 4 12.23 16.52 17.92
C PHE A 4 11.58 15.83 16.71
N LEU A 5 10.44 15.17 16.91
CA LEU A 5 9.64 14.58 15.83
C LEU A 5 8.67 15.61 15.26
N MET A 6 8.42 15.51 13.95
CA MET A 6 7.35 16.28 13.30
C MET A 6 5.99 15.93 13.92
N GLY A 7 5.12 16.92 14.10
CA GLY A 7 3.77 16.76 14.66
C GLY A 7 2.75 16.16 13.69
N ASN A 8 3.12 15.12 12.93
CA ASN A 8 2.29 14.50 11.89
C ASN A 8 1.54 13.25 12.37
N TYR A 9 1.65 12.89 13.64
CA TYR A 9 0.92 11.80 14.30
C TYR A 9 0.41 12.23 15.67
N ASN A 10 -0.66 11.56 16.13
CA ASN A 10 -1.24 11.72 17.47
C ASN A 10 -1.06 10.40 18.25
N PRO A 11 0.14 10.14 18.82
CA PRO A 11 0.40 8.89 19.52
C PRO A 11 -0.44 8.78 20.81
N LEU A 12 -0.81 7.54 21.17
CA LEU A 12 -1.36 7.24 22.50
C LEU A 12 -0.27 7.37 23.57
N SER A 13 -0.66 7.58 24.82
CA SER A 13 0.25 7.68 25.97
C SER A 13 0.71 6.30 26.48
N VAL A 14 1.17 5.43 25.58
CA VAL A 14 1.71 4.10 25.89
C VAL A 14 3.03 3.91 25.14
N GLU A 15 4.03 3.37 25.83
CA GLU A 15 5.38 3.18 25.32
C GLU A 15 5.76 1.71 25.47
N PHE A 16 6.04 1.04 24.34
CA PHE A 16 6.36 -0.39 24.34
C PHE A 16 7.86 -0.66 24.36
N ASP A 17 8.30 -1.54 25.27
CA ASP A 17 9.69 -2.01 25.39
C ASP A 17 9.93 -3.28 24.57
N LYS A 18 8.97 -4.21 24.58
CA LYS A 18 9.15 -5.56 24.04
C LYS A 18 7.92 -6.09 23.33
N GLY A 19 8.13 -6.78 22.21
CA GLY A 19 7.10 -7.55 21.53
C GLY A 19 7.48 -9.03 21.38
N ILE A 20 6.53 -9.93 21.66
CA ILE A 20 6.70 -11.39 21.52
C ILE A 20 5.39 -12.00 21.00
N GLY A 21 5.42 -12.56 19.79
CA GLY A 21 4.21 -13.10 19.17
C GLY A 21 3.14 -12.01 19.05
N SER A 22 1.93 -12.27 19.56
CA SER A 22 0.84 -11.28 19.57
C SER A 22 0.81 -10.36 20.79
N TRP A 23 1.86 -10.36 21.62
CA TRP A 23 1.90 -9.57 22.85
C TRP A 23 2.93 -8.44 22.77
N LEU A 24 2.53 -7.27 23.28
CA LEU A 24 3.40 -6.15 23.58
C LEU A 24 3.52 -5.99 25.10
N ILE A 25 4.70 -5.54 25.55
CA ILE A 25 5.00 -5.26 26.94
C ILE A 25 5.46 -3.82 27.02
N ASP A 26 4.80 -3.01 27.85
CA ASP A 26 5.15 -1.61 28.02
C ASP A 26 6.36 -1.40 28.94
N MET A 27 6.84 -0.15 29.02
CA MET A 27 7.96 0.24 29.87
C MET A 27 7.72 0.02 31.38
N HIS A 28 6.47 -0.21 31.78
CA HIS A 28 6.07 -0.52 33.16
C HIS A 28 5.88 -2.02 33.40
N GLY A 29 6.06 -2.85 32.36
CA GLY A 29 5.91 -4.30 32.41
C GLY A 29 4.48 -4.79 32.19
N GLU A 30 3.52 -3.91 31.87
CA GLU A 30 2.15 -4.32 31.57
C GLU A 30 2.07 -4.98 30.19
N ARG A 31 1.24 -6.01 30.08
CA ARG A 31 1.09 -6.82 28.87
C ARG A 31 -0.18 -6.45 28.10
N TYR A 32 -0.03 -6.20 26.81
CA TYR A 32 -1.10 -5.83 25.89
C TYR A 32 -1.21 -6.88 24.80
N LEU A 33 -2.43 -7.34 24.53
CA LEU A 33 -2.71 -8.09 23.32
C LEU A 33 -2.68 -7.12 22.14
N ASP A 34 -1.77 -7.33 21.19
CA ASP A 34 -1.70 -6.52 19.98
C ASP A 34 -2.72 -7.00 18.95
N ALA A 35 -3.91 -6.41 19.00
CA ALA A 35 -4.97 -6.61 18.02
C ALA A 35 -4.87 -5.64 16.81
N LEU A 36 -3.90 -4.72 16.80
CA LEU A 36 -3.68 -3.80 15.69
C LEU A 36 -2.60 -4.32 14.73
N SER A 37 -1.60 -5.04 15.25
CA SER A 37 -0.47 -5.64 14.52
C SER A 37 0.30 -4.63 13.67
N GLY A 38 0.46 -3.40 14.16
CA GLY A 38 1.09 -2.31 13.41
C GLY A 38 0.35 -1.97 12.12
N ILE A 39 -0.99 -1.99 12.14
CA ILE A 39 -1.85 -1.83 10.97
C ILE A 39 -1.58 -2.97 9.97
N ALA A 40 -1.80 -4.21 10.44
CA ALA A 40 -1.64 -5.45 9.68
C ALA A 40 -0.22 -5.75 9.14
N VAL A 41 0.82 -5.12 9.68
CA VAL A 41 2.23 -5.36 9.30
C VAL A 41 2.80 -6.60 10.00
N CYS A 42 2.54 -6.74 11.30
CA CYS A 42 3.14 -7.79 12.14
C CYS A 42 2.35 -9.12 12.07
N GLY A 43 2.04 -9.60 10.86
CA GLY A 43 1.19 -10.79 10.64
C GLY A 43 1.78 -12.11 11.15
N LEU A 44 3.10 -12.20 11.33
CA LEU A 44 3.78 -13.34 11.97
C LEU A 44 4.05 -13.13 13.47
N GLY A 45 3.54 -12.03 14.03
CA GLY A 45 3.84 -11.59 15.39
C GLY A 45 5.19 -10.88 15.53
N HIS A 46 5.37 -10.26 16.69
CA HIS A 46 6.58 -9.54 17.08
C HIS A 46 7.73 -10.50 17.39
N SER A 47 8.95 -10.11 16.97
CA SER A 47 10.20 -10.82 17.26
C SER A 47 10.17 -12.31 16.89
N HIS A 48 9.52 -12.66 15.78
CA HIS A 48 9.43 -14.05 15.34
C HIS A 48 10.84 -14.66 15.15
N PRO A 49 11.23 -15.73 15.90
CA PRO A 49 12.62 -16.17 15.98
C PRO A 49 13.26 -16.49 14.62
N SER A 50 12.48 -17.08 13.70
CA SER A 50 12.98 -17.40 12.36
C SER A 50 13.27 -16.14 11.53
N ILE A 51 12.49 -15.07 11.71
CA ILE A 51 12.70 -13.81 10.98
C ILE A 51 13.91 -13.07 11.55
N SER A 52 13.96 -12.93 12.88
CA SER A 52 15.09 -12.29 13.56
C SER A 52 16.42 -12.95 13.23
N LYS A 53 16.46 -14.29 13.22
CA LYS A 53 17.66 -15.06 12.86
C LYS A 53 18.10 -14.78 11.42
N VAL A 54 17.20 -14.88 10.44
CA VAL A 54 17.54 -14.69 9.02
C VAL A 54 17.97 -13.25 8.73
N ILE A 55 17.34 -12.25 9.36
CA ILE A 55 17.75 -10.85 9.24
C ILE A 55 19.17 -10.66 9.79
N ALA A 56 19.45 -11.18 10.99
CA ALA A 56 20.77 -11.08 11.61
C ALA A 56 21.85 -11.73 10.73
N GLU A 57 21.62 -12.97 10.28
CA GLU A 57 22.54 -13.71 9.41
C GLU A 57 22.80 -12.98 8.09
N GLN A 58 21.74 -12.52 7.40
CA GLN A 58 21.90 -11.83 6.12
C GLN A 58 22.56 -10.45 6.29
N SER A 59 22.27 -9.73 7.37
CA SER A 59 22.87 -8.43 7.66
C SER A 59 24.38 -8.50 7.88
N ALA A 60 24.87 -9.60 8.46
CA ALA A 60 26.30 -9.85 8.64
C ALA A 60 27.00 -10.30 7.34
N ASN A 61 26.22 -10.70 6.33
CA ASN A 61 26.71 -11.21 5.05
C ASN A 61 26.70 -10.13 3.96
N LEU A 62 25.52 -9.64 3.59
CA LEU A 62 25.34 -8.64 2.52
C LEU A 62 23.97 -7.96 2.61
N ILE A 63 23.97 -6.63 2.69
CA ILE A 63 22.73 -5.84 2.83
C ILE A 63 22.26 -5.24 1.49
N HIS A 64 23.15 -4.62 0.72
CA HIS A 64 22.74 -3.86 -0.47
C HIS A 64 23.83 -3.81 -1.54
N THR A 65 23.43 -4.01 -2.79
CA THR A 65 24.31 -3.94 -3.98
C THR A 65 23.75 -3.05 -5.08
N SER A 66 22.61 -2.37 -4.88
CA SER A 66 21.76 -1.82 -5.95
C SER A 66 21.26 -2.88 -6.94
N ASN A 67 20.41 -2.46 -7.89
CA ASN A 67 19.92 -3.31 -8.98
C ASN A 67 20.88 -3.39 -10.19
N ILE A 68 22.12 -2.89 -10.07
CA ILE A 68 23.14 -3.03 -11.12
C ILE A 68 23.63 -4.49 -11.22
N TYR A 69 23.61 -5.22 -10.11
CA TYR A 69 24.03 -6.62 -10.04
C TYR A 69 22.83 -7.55 -9.83
N ARG A 70 22.99 -8.83 -10.19
CA ARG A 70 22.01 -9.86 -9.86
C ARG A 70 21.98 -10.12 -8.36
N ILE A 71 20.78 -10.30 -7.82
CA ILE A 71 20.56 -10.55 -6.38
C ILE A 71 19.85 -11.91 -6.24
N PRO A 72 20.60 -13.02 -6.00
CA PRO A 72 20.03 -14.37 -6.01
C PRO A 72 18.86 -14.59 -5.05
N LEU A 73 18.88 -13.94 -3.87
CA LEU A 73 17.78 -14.03 -2.90
C LEU A 73 16.51 -13.32 -3.38
N GLN A 74 16.65 -12.22 -4.14
CA GLN A 74 15.53 -11.50 -4.74
C GLN A 74 14.90 -12.33 -5.86
N GLU A 75 15.71 -12.97 -6.71
CA GLU A 75 15.25 -13.87 -7.77
C GLU A 75 14.52 -15.09 -7.21
N LYS A 76 15.08 -15.71 -6.15
CA LYS A 76 14.42 -16.82 -5.44
C LYS A 76 13.07 -16.42 -4.84
N LEU A 77 12.95 -15.19 -4.34
CA LEU A 77 11.67 -14.68 -3.84
C LEU A 77 10.70 -14.39 -5.00
N ALA A 78 11.19 -13.86 -6.11
CA ALA A 78 10.40 -13.62 -7.31
C ALA A 78 9.76 -14.91 -7.84
N GLU A 79 10.54 -15.98 -7.97
CA GLU A 79 10.04 -17.30 -8.41
C GLU A 79 8.88 -17.79 -7.53
N LYS A 80 9.00 -17.66 -6.20
CA LYS A 80 7.95 -18.04 -5.26
C LYS A 80 6.69 -17.20 -5.43
N LEU A 81 6.83 -15.87 -5.53
CA LEU A 81 5.70 -14.96 -5.66
C LEU A 81 4.95 -15.19 -6.99
N VAL A 82 5.67 -15.36 -8.09
CA VAL A 82 5.11 -15.72 -9.40
C VAL A 82 4.35 -17.04 -9.31
N GLY A 83 4.96 -18.08 -8.72
CA GLY A 83 4.33 -19.39 -8.54
C GLY A 83 3.03 -19.39 -7.72
N HIS A 84 2.86 -18.43 -6.80
CA HIS A 84 1.65 -18.31 -5.98
C HIS A 84 0.61 -17.34 -6.54
N SER A 85 1.02 -16.34 -7.33
CA SER A 85 0.13 -15.27 -7.79
C SER A 85 -0.45 -15.50 -9.19
N GLY A 86 0.17 -16.36 -10.00
CA GLY A 86 -0.18 -16.52 -11.41
C GLY A 86 0.21 -15.33 -12.30
N MET A 87 1.07 -14.43 -11.79
CA MET A 87 1.62 -13.29 -12.53
C MET A 87 2.97 -13.65 -13.16
N ASP A 88 3.39 -12.94 -14.21
CA ASP A 88 4.65 -13.26 -14.93
C ASP A 88 5.92 -12.69 -14.27
N ASN A 89 5.81 -11.53 -13.62
CA ASN A 89 6.96 -10.77 -13.12
C ASN A 89 6.62 -10.04 -11.82
N VAL A 90 7.66 -9.69 -11.06
CA VAL A 90 7.53 -8.92 -9.81
C VAL A 90 8.47 -7.71 -9.80
N PHE A 91 8.04 -6.67 -9.11
CA PHE A 91 8.85 -5.50 -8.78
C PHE A 91 8.96 -5.40 -7.26
N PHE A 92 10.17 -5.21 -6.74
CA PHE A 92 10.41 -5.04 -5.31
C PHE A 92 10.68 -3.58 -4.97
N CYS A 93 10.00 -3.09 -3.94
CA CYS A 93 10.16 -1.76 -3.36
C CYS A 93 10.04 -1.85 -1.83
N ASN A 94 10.07 -0.70 -1.16
CA ASN A 94 10.25 -0.62 0.29
C ASN A 94 8.95 -0.26 1.02
N SER A 95 7.96 0.28 0.32
CA SER A 95 6.67 0.65 0.90
C SER A 95 5.50 0.37 -0.04
N GLY A 96 4.29 0.31 0.52
CA GLY A 96 3.06 0.23 -0.27
C GLY A 96 2.85 1.43 -1.18
N ALA A 97 3.28 2.63 -0.76
CA ALA A 97 3.21 3.83 -1.60
C ALA A 97 4.10 3.71 -2.84
N GLU A 98 5.32 3.17 -2.70
CA GLU A 98 6.21 2.92 -3.85
C GLU A 98 5.66 1.83 -4.79
N ALA A 99 5.03 0.78 -4.24
CA ALA A 99 4.38 -0.25 -5.04
C ALA A 99 3.24 0.36 -5.89
N ASN A 100 2.43 1.22 -5.27
CA ASN A 100 1.33 1.92 -5.93
C ASN A 100 1.83 2.95 -6.95
N GLU A 101 2.89 3.70 -6.67
CA GLU A 101 3.56 4.56 -7.67
C GLU A 101 4.00 3.74 -8.89
N ALA A 102 4.61 2.57 -8.68
CA ALA A 102 5.02 1.69 -9.77
C ALA A 102 3.80 1.22 -10.59
N ALA A 103 2.71 0.79 -9.94
CA ALA A 103 1.48 0.39 -10.62
C ALA A 103 0.86 1.53 -11.44
N ILE A 104 0.75 2.73 -10.87
CA ILE A 104 0.27 3.95 -11.55
C ILE A 104 1.13 4.26 -12.77
N LYS A 105 2.46 4.22 -12.62
CA LYS A 105 3.40 4.47 -13.72
C LYS A 105 3.29 3.41 -14.82
N LEU A 106 3.13 2.14 -14.47
CA LEU A 106 2.96 1.06 -15.45
C LEU A 106 1.66 1.23 -16.25
N ALA A 107 0.54 1.55 -15.59
CA ALA A 107 -0.73 1.83 -16.26
C ALA A 107 -0.61 3.00 -17.25
N ARG A 108 -0.02 4.12 -16.81
CA ARG A 108 0.19 5.30 -17.67
C ARG A 108 1.18 5.02 -18.81
N LEU A 109 2.26 4.31 -18.56
CA LEU A 109 3.24 3.91 -19.57
C LEU A 109 2.60 2.98 -20.61
N HIS A 110 1.78 2.03 -20.18
CA HIS A 110 1.02 1.17 -21.08
C HIS A 110 0.09 2.00 -21.97
N ALA A 111 -0.69 2.91 -21.39
CA ALA A 111 -1.59 3.80 -22.13
C ALA A 111 -0.86 4.61 -23.21
N HIS A 112 0.29 5.20 -22.87
CA HIS A 112 1.09 5.97 -23.82
C HIS A 112 1.63 5.10 -24.96
N LYS A 113 2.00 3.83 -24.69
CA LYS A 113 2.36 2.87 -25.76
C LYS A 113 1.19 2.57 -26.69
N GLN A 114 -0.04 2.63 -26.18
CA GLN A 114 -1.27 2.53 -26.98
C GLN A 114 -1.71 3.87 -27.61
N LYS A 115 -0.85 4.91 -27.58
CA LYS A 115 -1.12 6.26 -28.10
C LYS A 115 -2.29 6.98 -27.41
N ILE A 116 -2.70 6.53 -26.24
CA ILE A 116 -3.67 7.24 -25.40
C ILE A 116 -2.94 8.40 -24.72
N THR A 117 -3.40 9.61 -24.96
CA THR A 117 -2.92 10.83 -24.29
C THR A 117 -3.87 11.19 -23.14
N ASN A 118 -3.34 11.72 -22.04
CA ASN A 118 -4.11 12.04 -20.83
C ASN A 118 -4.82 10.82 -20.18
N PRO A 119 -4.07 9.77 -19.80
CA PRO A 119 -4.65 8.59 -19.17
C PRO A 119 -5.36 8.92 -17.85
N VAL A 120 -6.55 8.35 -17.67
CA VAL A 120 -7.36 8.45 -16.45
C VAL A 120 -7.33 7.12 -15.69
N ILE A 121 -7.07 7.18 -14.39
CA ILE A 121 -7.20 6.05 -13.47
C ILE A 121 -8.42 6.30 -12.59
N LEU A 122 -9.37 5.37 -12.60
CA LEU A 122 -10.50 5.40 -11.67
C LEU A 122 -10.01 4.96 -10.29
N VAL A 123 -10.34 5.72 -9.27
CA VAL A 123 -10.02 5.48 -7.85
C VAL A 123 -11.28 5.62 -7.02
N MET A 124 -11.28 5.06 -5.82
CA MET A 124 -12.50 5.01 -5.00
C MET A 124 -12.48 6.11 -3.92
N HIS A 125 -13.62 6.71 -3.63
CA HIS A 125 -13.80 7.52 -2.42
C HIS A 125 -13.48 6.68 -1.18
N ASN A 126 -12.93 7.32 -0.14
CA ASN A 126 -12.47 6.69 1.11
C ASN A 126 -11.32 5.67 0.96
N SER A 127 -10.71 5.56 -0.23
CA SER A 127 -9.52 4.74 -0.44
C SER A 127 -8.27 5.32 0.23
N PHE A 128 -7.27 4.48 0.47
CA PHE A 128 -5.93 4.89 0.89
C PHE A 128 -4.86 4.19 0.05
N HIS A 129 -4.06 4.98 -0.66
CA HIS A 129 -3.05 4.44 -1.58
C HIS A 129 -1.62 4.89 -1.27
N GLY A 130 -1.45 5.78 -0.30
CA GLY A 130 -0.15 6.29 0.13
C GLY A 130 -0.16 7.80 0.32
N ARG A 131 1.04 8.34 0.58
CA ARG A 131 1.25 9.78 0.87
C ARG A 131 2.28 10.45 -0.06
N THR A 132 2.71 9.77 -1.13
CA THR A 132 3.51 10.41 -2.21
C THR A 132 2.60 11.22 -3.12
N MET A 133 3.13 12.14 -3.94
CA MET A 133 2.29 13.03 -4.75
C MET A 133 1.30 12.29 -5.67
N ALA A 134 1.67 11.17 -6.31
CA ALA A 134 0.70 10.43 -7.12
C ALA A 134 -0.28 9.61 -6.25
N THR A 135 0.22 8.96 -5.20
CA THR A 135 -0.63 8.10 -4.36
C THR A 135 -1.58 8.88 -3.45
N ILE A 136 -1.20 10.08 -3.02
CA ILE A 136 -2.08 11.00 -2.30
C ILE A 136 -3.14 11.57 -3.25
N SER A 137 -2.81 11.78 -4.54
CA SER A 137 -3.80 12.18 -5.56
C SER A 137 -4.77 11.05 -5.89
N ALA A 138 -4.32 9.79 -5.79
CA ALA A 138 -5.15 8.60 -5.95
C ALA A 138 -6.02 8.30 -4.71
N THR A 139 -5.56 8.69 -3.51
CA THR A 139 -6.25 8.48 -2.23
C THR A 139 -7.61 9.19 -2.21
N GLY A 140 -8.63 8.54 -1.66
CA GLY A 140 -10.02 9.00 -1.71
C GLY A 140 -10.44 9.89 -0.55
N SER A 141 -9.52 10.63 0.07
CA SER A 141 -9.76 11.38 1.32
C SER A 141 -9.47 12.88 1.15
N PRO A 142 -10.48 13.76 1.21
CA PRO A 142 -10.27 15.21 1.16
C PRO A 142 -9.30 15.72 2.23
N LYS A 143 -9.31 15.10 3.41
CA LYS A 143 -8.38 15.43 4.50
C LYS A 143 -6.93 15.12 4.14
N ALA A 144 -6.68 14.08 3.36
CA ALA A 144 -5.33 13.76 2.89
C ALA A 144 -4.83 14.78 1.86
N HIS A 145 -5.73 15.42 1.10
CA HIS A 145 -5.37 16.38 0.05
C HIS A 145 -5.02 17.77 0.59
N GLN A 146 -5.68 18.18 1.68
CA GLN A 146 -5.63 19.54 2.20
C GLN A 146 -4.18 20.02 2.41
N GLY A 147 -3.80 21.07 1.68
CA GLY A 147 -2.50 21.73 1.79
C GLY A 147 -1.43 21.20 0.81
N PHE A 148 -1.77 20.21 -0.02
CA PHE A 148 -0.88 19.66 -1.05
C PHE A 148 -1.32 20.00 -2.47
N GLU A 149 -2.38 20.80 -2.63
CA GLU A 149 -2.89 21.22 -3.93
C GLU A 149 -1.93 22.18 -4.66
N PRO A 150 -1.87 22.15 -6.02
CA PRO A 150 -2.63 21.27 -6.91
C PRO A 150 -2.09 19.83 -6.92
N LEU A 151 -3.03 18.88 -6.96
CA LEU A 151 -2.73 17.44 -7.04
C LEU A 151 -2.35 17.00 -8.46
N LEU A 152 -1.76 15.81 -8.58
CA LEU A 152 -1.47 15.21 -9.87
C LEU A 152 -2.78 14.89 -10.61
N SER A 153 -2.89 15.35 -11.85
CA SER A 153 -4.06 15.08 -12.69
C SER A 153 -4.12 13.61 -13.15
N GLY A 154 -5.24 13.20 -13.75
CA GLY A 154 -5.43 11.85 -14.31
C GLY A 154 -5.97 10.84 -13.31
N PHE A 155 -6.60 11.30 -12.22
CA PHE A 155 -7.37 10.47 -11.30
C PHE A 155 -8.81 10.93 -11.27
N LYS A 156 -9.74 9.98 -11.29
CA LYS A 156 -11.17 10.24 -11.09
C LYS A 156 -11.68 9.40 -9.93
N HIS A 157 -12.13 10.07 -8.87
CA HIS A 157 -12.77 9.41 -7.75
C HIS A 157 -14.24 9.11 -8.04
N ILE A 158 -14.65 7.88 -7.74
CA ILE A 158 -16.03 7.39 -7.81
C ILE A 158 -16.41 6.70 -6.49
N ALA A 159 -17.70 6.47 -6.27
CA ALA A 159 -18.16 5.77 -5.07
C ALA A 159 -17.65 4.31 -5.04
N PHE A 160 -17.15 3.89 -3.87
CA PHE A 160 -16.82 2.48 -3.63
C PHE A 160 -18.09 1.64 -3.54
N ASN A 161 -18.05 0.40 -4.01
CA ASN A 161 -19.18 -0.54 -3.98
C ASN A 161 -20.44 -0.05 -4.76
N ASP A 162 -20.24 0.81 -5.76
CA ASP A 162 -21.29 1.37 -6.62
C ASP A 162 -21.01 1.01 -8.09
N ILE A 163 -21.76 0.04 -8.61
CA ILE A 163 -21.61 -0.45 -9.99
C ILE A 163 -22.17 0.56 -10.99
N GLU A 164 -23.27 1.25 -10.65
CA GLU A 164 -23.88 2.23 -11.54
C GLU A 164 -22.95 3.43 -11.75
N ALA A 165 -22.29 3.90 -10.68
CA ALA A 165 -21.27 4.94 -10.77
C ALA A 165 -20.07 4.51 -11.62
N LEU A 166 -19.65 3.25 -11.51
CA LEU A 166 -18.57 2.69 -12.32
C LEU A 166 -18.97 2.63 -13.80
N GLU A 167 -20.11 2.04 -14.13
CA GLU A 167 -20.62 1.94 -15.50
C GLU A 167 -20.81 3.32 -16.14
N SER A 168 -21.42 4.25 -15.40
CA SER A 168 -21.57 5.64 -15.84
C SER A 168 -20.22 6.29 -16.15
N SER A 169 -19.21 6.07 -15.31
CA SER A 169 -17.86 6.61 -15.50
C SER A 169 -17.18 6.02 -16.74
N VAL A 170 -17.26 4.70 -16.93
CA VAL A 170 -16.70 4.02 -18.12
C VAL A 170 -17.35 4.51 -19.42
N ASN A 171 -18.65 4.82 -19.38
CA ASN A 171 -19.38 5.32 -20.55
C ASN A 171 -19.16 6.81 -20.87
N THR A 172 -18.76 7.61 -19.88
CA THR A 172 -18.70 9.09 -20.02
C THR A 172 -17.28 9.65 -19.99
N ILE A 173 -16.31 8.91 -19.48
CA ILE A 173 -14.93 9.36 -19.32
C ILE A 173 -14.07 8.67 -20.36
N GLU A 174 -13.45 9.48 -21.22
CA GLU A 174 -12.48 8.99 -22.19
C GLU A 174 -11.15 8.63 -21.51
N ASN A 175 -10.37 7.77 -22.17
CA ASN A 175 -8.99 7.45 -21.78
C ASN A 175 -8.85 6.83 -20.38
N ILE A 176 -9.87 6.11 -19.87
CA ILE A 176 -9.72 5.26 -18.70
C ILE A 176 -8.78 4.10 -19.01
N VAL A 177 -7.72 3.94 -18.22
CA VAL A 177 -6.66 2.95 -18.46
C VAL A 177 -6.46 1.97 -17.31
N ALA A 178 -7.00 2.27 -16.14
CA ALA A 178 -6.97 1.40 -14.98
C ALA A 178 -8.06 1.75 -13.98
N ILE A 179 -8.43 0.76 -13.16
CA ILE A 179 -9.22 0.92 -11.96
C ILE A 179 -8.34 0.50 -10.79
N MET A 180 -8.07 1.42 -9.88
CA MET A 180 -7.28 1.17 -8.68
C MET A 180 -8.24 1.08 -7.48
N VAL A 181 -8.36 -0.14 -6.93
CA VAL A 181 -9.39 -0.49 -5.95
C VAL A 181 -8.82 -1.39 -4.85
N GLU A 182 -9.26 -1.15 -3.62
CA GLU A 182 -9.00 -2.03 -2.49
C GLU A 182 -10.10 -3.11 -2.43
N PRO A 183 -9.76 -4.41 -2.28
CA PRO A 183 -10.78 -5.46 -2.09
C PRO A 183 -11.66 -5.24 -0.84
N ILE A 184 -11.07 -4.66 0.20
CA ILE A 184 -11.72 -4.17 1.42
C ILE A 184 -11.05 -2.84 1.73
N GLN A 185 -11.80 -1.76 1.88
CA GLN A 185 -11.20 -0.48 2.26
C GLN A 185 -10.82 -0.50 3.73
N GLY A 186 -9.52 -0.46 4.00
CA GLY A 186 -8.98 -0.53 5.35
C GLY A 186 -9.21 0.77 6.13
N GLU A 187 -8.45 1.80 5.76
CA GLU A 187 -8.50 3.14 6.36
C GLU A 187 -9.87 3.81 6.21
N GLY A 188 -10.65 3.42 5.20
CA GLY A 188 -12.03 3.87 5.00
C GLY A 188 -13.04 3.34 6.02
N GLY A 189 -12.61 2.51 6.97
CA GLY A 189 -13.45 1.99 8.05
C GLY A 189 -13.79 0.50 7.94
N ILE A 190 -12.90 -0.31 7.38
CA ILE A 190 -13.10 -1.77 7.17
C ILE A 190 -14.39 -2.03 6.37
N VAL A 191 -14.49 -1.43 5.19
CA VAL A 191 -15.68 -1.54 4.33
C VAL A 191 -15.54 -2.75 3.41
N ILE A 192 -16.35 -3.77 3.66
CA ILE A 192 -16.45 -4.96 2.80
C ILE A 192 -17.47 -4.68 1.69
N PRO A 193 -17.11 -4.80 0.40
CA PRO A 193 -18.04 -4.54 -0.68
C PRO A 193 -19.07 -5.67 -0.84
N ASN A 194 -20.09 -5.43 -1.65
CA ASN A 194 -21.05 -6.45 -2.04
C ASN A 194 -20.33 -7.62 -2.71
N LYS A 195 -20.83 -8.84 -2.48
CA LYS A 195 -20.19 -10.11 -2.91
C LYS A 195 -19.73 -10.15 -4.38
N ASN A 196 -20.45 -9.47 -5.26
CA ASN A 196 -20.16 -9.48 -6.70
C ASN A 196 -19.39 -8.25 -7.19
N TYR A 197 -19.18 -7.23 -6.37
CA TYR A 197 -18.57 -5.96 -6.79
C TYR A 197 -17.21 -6.16 -7.47
N LEU A 198 -16.29 -6.89 -6.82
CA LEU A 198 -14.95 -7.15 -7.38
C LEU A 198 -14.95 -8.07 -8.60
N LYS A 199 -16.03 -8.83 -8.84
CA LYS A 199 -16.18 -9.64 -10.05
C LYS A 199 -16.75 -8.83 -11.22
N THR A 200 -17.41 -7.72 -10.93
CA THR A 200 -18.01 -6.83 -11.91
C THR A 200 -17.00 -5.82 -12.46
N ILE A 201 -16.04 -5.41 -11.64
CA ILE A 201 -14.86 -4.64 -12.05
C ILE A 201 -13.94 -5.51 -12.91
#